data_AF-A0AAN7JP75-F1
#
_entry.id   AF-A0AAN7JP75-F1
#
_cell.length_a   1.000
_cell.length_b   1.000
_cell.length_c   1.000
_cell.angle_alpha   90.00
_cell.angle_beta   90.00
_cell.angle_gamma   90.00
#
_symmetry.space_group_name_H-M   'P 1'
#
loop_
_entity.id
_entity.type
_entity.pdbx_description
1 polymer ?
#
loop_
_entity_poly.entity_id
_entity_poly.type
_entity_poly.pdbx_seq_one_letter_code
_entity_poly.pdbx_strand_id
1 'polypeptide(L)'
;MADDIKHLPCLLDKFLLLDCLKVEDAVVLALAQHRRPKLFRSDLKSPSEPKFAEAFELGAGEVEDVLFKEAWLTYFWKRAKIHGVEEDIAEERLHHWISRSGQSLTSHDAVDVERGLLELRKLGIEQQLWEASRREIALDNSAASHRTAMD
;
A
#
# COMPACT_ATOMS: atom_id res chain seq x y z
N MET A 1 18.18 -26.57 -27.38
CA MET A 1 19.21 -25.88 -26.57
C MET A 1 19.00 -24.36 -26.61
N ALA A 2 17.75 -23.91 -26.55
CA ALA A 2 17.38 -22.49 -26.63
C ALA A 2 16.11 -22.20 -25.78
N ASP A 3 15.98 -22.87 -24.63
CA ASP A 3 14.79 -22.75 -23.76
C ASP A 3 15.08 -22.09 -22.41
N ASP A 4 16.33 -21.75 -22.11
CA ASP A 4 16.72 -21.13 -20.83
C ASP A 4 16.37 -19.63 -20.69
N ILE A 5 15.75 -19.02 -21.70
CA ILE A 5 15.40 -17.59 -21.65
C ILE A 5 13.97 -17.36 -21.11
N LYS A 6 13.13 -18.41 -21.04
CA LYS A 6 11.70 -18.29 -20.70
C LYS A 6 11.42 -18.39 -19.19
N HIS A 7 12.40 -18.78 -18.39
CA HIS A 7 12.32 -18.84 -16.92
C HIS A 7 12.92 -17.61 -16.24
N LEU A 8 13.51 -16.70 -17.01
CA LEU A 8 14.08 -15.46 -16.51
C LEU A 8 13.05 -14.46 -15.96
N PRO A 9 11.79 -14.35 -16.46
CA PRO A 9 10.78 -13.47 -15.87
C PRO A 9 10.24 -13.99 -14.52
N CYS A 10 10.01 -15.30 -14.41
CA CYS A 10 9.54 -15.93 -13.18
C CYS A 10 10.61 -15.95 -12.07
N LEU A 11 11.88 -16.03 -12.46
CA LEU A 11 13.01 -15.84 -11.54
C LEU A 11 13.18 -14.37 -11.17
N LEU A 12 12.88 -13.41 -12.06
CA LEU A 12 12.85 -11.99 -11.74
C LEU A 12 11.74 -11.66 -10.74
N ASP A 13 10.55 -12.27 -10.82
CA ASP A 13 9.48 -12.07 -9.81
C ASP A 13 9.83 -12.70 -8.46
N LYS A 14 10.54 -13.84 -8.45
CA LYS A 14 11.12 -14.37 -7.20
C LYS A 14 12.27 -13.51 -6.67
N PHE A 15 13.05 -12.87 -7.54
CA PHE A 15 14.13 -11.96 -7.15
C PHE A 15 13.57 -10.59 -6.69
N LEU A 16 12.50 -10.10 -7.31
CA LEU A 16 11.70 -8.96 -6.88
C LEU A 16 10.96 -9.26 -5.58
N LEU A 17 10.51 -10.49 -5.34
CA LEU A 17 10.03 -10.91 -4.01
C LEU A 17 11.16 -10.88 -2.98
N LEU A 18 12.40 -11.20 -3.38
CA LEU A 18 13.60 -11.15 -2.52
C LEU A 18 14.12 -9.73 -2.27
N ASP A 19 13.98 -8.82 -3.23
CA ASP A 19 14.31 -7.40 -3.07
C ASP A 19 13.13 -6.61 -2.47
N CYS A 20 11.88 -7.05 -2.66
CA CYS A 20 10.73 -6.65 -1.85
C CYS A 20 10.91 -7.11 -0.41
N LEU A 21 11.51 -8.29 -0.15
CA LEU A 21 11.88 -8.70 1.21
C LEU A 21 12.88 -7.72 1.85
N LYS A 22 13.74 -7.04 1.09
CA LYS A 22 14.63 -6.00 1.65
C LYS A 22 13.91 -4.69 1.97
N VAL A 23 12.92 -4.30 1.16
CA VAL A 23 12.08 -3.13 1.44
C VAL A 23 11.06 -3.45 2.54
N GLU A 24 10.49 -4.65 2.55
CA GLU A 24 9.67 -5.18 3.63
C GLU A 24 10.49 -5.30 4.90
N ASP A 25 11.73 -5.77 4.88
CA ASP A 25 12.60 -5.79 6.07
C ASP A 25 12.91 -4.36 6.52
N ALA A 26 13.14 -3.38 5.63
CA ALA A 26 13.34 -1.99 6.03
C ALA A 26 12.08 -1.35 6.61
N VAL A 27 10.91 -1.63 6.03
CA VAL A 27 9.60 -1.17 6.50
C VAL A 27 9.22 -1.88 7.80
N VAL A 28 9.40 -3.19 7.90
CA VAL A 28 9.20 -4.01 9.12
C VAL A 28 10.20 -3.64 10.20
N LEU A 29 11.46 -3.34 9.88
CA LEU A 29 12.46 -2.88 10.86
C LEU A 29 12.16 -1.45 11.32
N ALA A 30 11.74 -0.55 10.43
CA ALA A 30 11.24 0.78 10.81
C ALA A 30 9.97 0.67 11.68
N LEU A 31 9.04 -0.22 11.33
CA LEU A 31 7.83 -0.53 12.10
C LEU A 31 8.16 -1.23 13.45
N ALA A 32 9.18 -2.08 13.51
CA ALA A 32 9.60 -2.81 14.70
C ALA A 32 10.40 -1.92 15.68
N GLN A 33 11.20 -0.98 15.18
CA GLN A 33 11.87 0.03 15.99
C GLN A 33 10.86 1.00 16.65
N HIS A 34 9.71 1.25 16.01
CA HIS A 34 8.64 2.08 16.55
C HIS A 34 7.62 1.34 17.43
N ARG A 35 7.60 0.00 17.44
CA ARG A 35 6.82 -0.81 18.40
C ARG A 35 7.44 -0.89 19.81
N ARG A 36 8.08 0.19 20.30
CA ARG A 36 8.22 0.34 21.76
C ARG A 36 6.94 0.98 22.28
N PRO A 37 6.15 0.30 23.15
CA PRO A 37 5.13 0.99 23.91
C PRO A 37 5.84 2.02 24.78
N LYS A 38 5.71 3.31 24.45
CA LYS A 38 6.08 4.38 25.38
C LYS A 38 5.03 4.42 26.49
N LEU A 39 5.25 3.55 27.47
CA LEU A 39 4.66 3.62 28.79
C LEU A 39 4.97 5.01 29.41
N PHE A 40 3.94 5.85 29.48
CA PHE A 40 3.65 6.85 30.52
C PHE A 40 4.80 7.68 31.15
N ARG A 41 4.85 8.99 30.82
CA ARG A 41 4.75 10.17 31.75
C ARG A 41 5.43 11.41 31.18
N SER A 42 4.70 12.51 31.14
CA SER A 42 5.06 13.78 31.81
C SER A 42 3.82 14.68 31.87
N ASP A 43 3.17 14.70 33.02
CA ASP A 43 2.39 15.87 33.46
C ASP A 43 3.30 17.10 33.46
N LEU A 44 2.76 18.29 33.09
CA LEU A 44 2.94 19.61 33.74
C LEU A 44 2.48 20.76 32.79
N LYS A 45 1.19 21.06 32.86
CA LYS A 45 0.54 22.39 32.99
C LYS A 45 1.25 23.66 32.47
N SER A 46 0.55 24.41 31.59
CA SER A 46 0.31 25.85 31.77
C SER A 46 -0.97 26.32 31.05
N PRO A 47 -1.85 27.11 31.70
CA PRO A 47 -3.00 27.75 31.06
C PRO A 47 -2.63 29.15 30.55
N SER A 48 -3.20 29.54 29.39
CA SER A 48 -3.46 30.92 28.92
C SER A 48 -3.09 31.14 27.44
N GLU A 49 -4.08 30.99 26.56
CA GLU A 49 -4.67 32.04 25.69
C GLU A 49 -5.22 31.44 24.38
N PRO A 50 -6.48 31.75 23.99
CA PRO A 50 -7.10 31.18 22.80
C PRO A 50 -6.73 32.01 21.57
N LYS A 51 -5.74 31.55 20.79
CA LYS A 51 -5.55 32.03 19.42
C LYS A 51 -6.49 31.25 18.50
N PHE A 52 -7.61 31.90 18.15
CA PHE A 52 -8.51 31.51 17.06
C PHE A 52 -7.82 31.65 15.70
N ALA A 53 -6.85 30.79 15.46
CA ALA A 53 -6.28 30.51 14.14
C ALA A 53 -6.12 29.00 14.04
N GLU A 54 -7.22 28.28 14.26
CA GLU A 54 -7.30 26.83 14.14
C GLU A 54 -7.37 26.48 12.65
N ALA A 55 -6.29 26.75 11.91
CA ALA A 55 -5.84 25.72 11.00
C ALA A 55 -5.55 24.54 11.92
N PHE A 56 -6.41 23.53 11.87
CA PHE A 56 -6.30 22.33 12.70
C PHE A 56 -4.99 21.63 12.29
N GLU A 57 -3.87 22.05 12.89
CA GLU A 57 -2.56 21.47 12.66
C GLU A 57 -2.64 20.04 13.19
N LEU A 58 -2.61 19.08 12.28
CA LEU A 58 -2.63 17.66 12.61
C LEU A 58 -1.49 17.38 13.60
N GLY A 59 -1.80 16.68 14.69
CA GLY A 59 -0.78 16.23 15.62
C GLY A 59 0.22 15.30 14.93
N ALA A 60 1.43 15.18 15.46
CA ALA A 60 2.46 14.33 14.84
C ALA A 60 1.99 12.88 14.61
N GLY A 61 1.20 12.33 15.53
CA GLY A 61 0.61 10.99 15.37
C GLY A 61 -0.47 10.91 14.29
N GLU A 62 -1.24 11.98 14.09
CA GLU A 62 -2.25 12.05 13.03
C GLU A 62 -1.60 12.20 11.66
N VAL A 63 -0.55 13.01 11.56
CA VAL A 63 0.28 13.14 10.35
C VAL A 63 0.84 11.78 9.92
N GLU A 64 1.41 11.01 10.86
CA GLU A 64 1.94 9.67 10.58
C GLU A 64 0.86 8.70 10.10
N ASP A 65 -0.32 8.72 10.74
CA ASP A 65 -1.44 7.87 10.36
C ASP A 65 -1.98 8.22 8.96
N VAL A 66 -2.11 9.51 8.63
CA VAL A 66 -2.54 9.95 7.30
C VAL A 66 -1.53 9.49 6.23
N LEU A 67 -0.23 9.69 6.45
CA LEU A 67 0.80 9.23 5.52
C LEU A 67 0.76 7.72 5.32
N PHE A 68 0.55 6.96 6.40
CA PHE A 68 0.42 5.50 6.32
C PHE A 68 -0.79 5.10 5.47
N LYS A 69 -1.94 5.77 5.65
CA LYS A 69 -3.16 5.51 4.89
C LYS A 69 -3.02 5.90 3.42
N GLU A 70 -2.36 7.02 3.11
CA GLU A 70 -2.04 7.41 1.72
C GLU A 70 -1.15 6.39 1.02
N ALA A 71 -0.11 5.91 1.72
CA ALA A 71 0.78 4.87 1.19
C ALA A 71 -0.01 3.58 0.93
N TRP A 72 -0.92 3.22 1.82
CA TRP A 72 -1.77 2.05 1.67
C TRP A 72 -2.73 2.18 0.47
N LEU A 73 -3.38 3.34 0.31
CA LEU A 73 -4.23 3.64 -0.83
C LEU A 73 -3.45 3.52 -2.14
N THR A 74 -2.27 4.14 -2.20
CA THR A 74 -1.38 4.05 -3.36
C THR A 74 -1.02 2.60 -3.70
N TYR A 75 -0.68 1.80 -2.69
CA TYR A 75 -0.35 0.38 -2.87
C TYR A 75 -1.52 -0.40 -3.48
N PHE A 76 -2.72 -0.27 -2.89
CA PHE A 76 -3.88 -1.04 -3.36
C PHE A 76 -4.30 -0.66 -4.77
N TRP A 77 -4.34 0.63 -5.10
CA TRP A 77 -4.70 1.08 -6.45
C TRP A 77 -3.64 0.70 -7.49
N LYS A 78 -2.35 0.73 -7.13
CA LYS A 78 -1.29 0.22 -8.00
C LYS A 78 -1.48 -1.27 -8.30
N ARG A 79 -1.81 -2.04 -7.27
CA ARG A 79 -2.02 -3.48 -7.39
C ARG A 79 -3.30 -3.78 -8.17
N ALA A 80 -4.37 -3.01 -7.96
CA ALA A 80 -5.62 -3.12 -8.71
C ALA A 80 -5.38 -2.91 -10.21
N LYS A 81 -4.63 -1.86 -10.58
CA LYS A 81 -4.20 -1.62 -11.95
C LYS A 81 -3.41 -2.80 -12.55
N ILE A 82 -2.44 -3.35 -11.82
CA ILE A 82 -1.60 -4.46 -12.32
C ILE A 82 -2.44 -5.71 -12.62
N HIS A 83 -3.40 -6.04 -11.76
CA HIS A 83 -4.24 -7.23 -11.91
C HIS A 83 -5.55 -6.99 -12.68
N GLY A 84 -5.75 -5.80 -13.27
CA GLY A 84 -6.96 -5.44 -14.02
C GLY A 84 -8.23 -5.42 -13.17
N VAL A 85 -8.12 -5.13 -11.87
CA VAL A 85 -9.25 -4.95 -10.95
C VAL A 85 -9.71 -3.50 -11.01
N GLU A 86 -11.01 -3.28 -11.25
CA GLU A 86 -11.60 -1.93 -11.41
C GLU A 86 -10.79 -1.06 -12.40
N GLU A 87 -10.46 -1.62 -13.58
CA GLU A 87 -9.55 -1.02 -14.58
C GLU A 87 -9.99 0.38 -15.04
N ASP A 88 -11.30 0.63 -15.04
CA ASP A 88 -11.92 1.90 -15.41
C ASP A 88 -11.55 3.05 -14.45
N ILE A 89 -11.23 2.74 -13.19
CA ILE A 89 -10.93 3.76 -12.17
C ILE A 89 -9.54 3.61 -11.54
N ALA A 90 -8.91 2.43 -11.61
CA ALA A 90 -7.69 2.14 -10.87
C ALA A 90 -6.52 3.07 -11.26
N GLU A 91 -6.39 3.40 -12.54
CA GLU A 91 -5.37 4.35 -13.03
C GLU A 91 -5.58 5.75 -12.44
N GLU A 92 -6.82 6.25 -12.52
CA GLU A 92 -7.17 7.59 -12.05
C GLU A 92 -6.91 7.72 -10.55
N ARG A 93 -7.34 6.71 -9.77
CA ARG A 93 -7.14 6.68 -8.33
C ARG A 93 -5.68 6.55 -7.94
N LEU A 94 -4.92 5.72 -8.65
CA LEU A 94 -3.47 5.63 -8.43
C LEU A 94 -2.79 6.99 -8.65
N HIS A 95 -3.08 7.65 -9.77
CA HIS A 95 -2.49 8.95 -10.07
C HIS A 95 -2.89 10.01 -9.05
N HIS A 96 -4.15 10.02 -8.59
CA HIS A 96 -4.63 10.92 -7.54
C HIS A 96 -3.78 10.80 -6.27
N TRP A 97 -3.60 9.59 -5.73
CA TRP A 97 -2.83 9.40 -4.49
C TRP A 97 -1.32 9.68 -4.66
N ILE A 98 -0.73 9.33 -5.81
CA ILE A 98 0.67 9.67 -6.10
C ILE A 98 0.88 11.18 -6.14
N SER A 99 -0.04 11.93 -6.77
CA SER A 99 0.09 13.39 -6.93
C SER A 99 0.12 14.16 -5.61
N ARG A 100 -0.44 13.56 -4.55
CA ARG A 100 -0.49 14.11 -3.19
C ARG A 100 0.73 13.74 -2.36
N SER A 101 1.33 12.57 -2.62
CA SER A 101 2.52 12.11 -1.91
C SER A 101 3.68 13.09 -2.11
N GLY A 102 3.99 13.88 -1.07
CA GLY A 102 5.03 14.93 -1.10
C GLY A 102 4.52 16.36 -0.92
N GLN A 103 3.20 16.56 -0.82
CA GLN A 103 2.61 17.85 -0.44
C GLN A 103 2.53 18.00 1.09
N SER A 104 2.40 19.24 1.57
CA SER A 104 2.19 19.51 3.00
C SER A 104 0.82 19.01 3.43
N LEU A 105 0.78 18.11 4.42
CA LEU A 105 -0.48 17.57 4.96
C LEU A 105 -1.31 18.66 5.63
N THR A 106 -2.57 18.67 5.28
CA THR A 106 -3.62 19.53 5.79
C THR A 106 -4.67 18.68 6.50
N SER A 107 -5.53 19.32 7.29
CA SER A 107 -6.67 18.65 7.91
C SER A 107 -7.64 18.02 6.90
N HIS A 108 -7.65 18.48 5.64
CA HIS A 108 -8.45 17.89 4.57
C HIS A 108 -7.91 16.52 4.13
N ASP A 109 -6.59 16.32 4.16
CA ASP A 109 -5.96 15.04 3.81
C ASP A 109 -6.42 13.92 4.74
N ALA A 110 -6.60 14.22 6.04
CA ALA A 110 -7.14 13.26 7.01
C ALA A 110 -8.57 12.78 6.63
N VAL A 111 -9.41 13.66 6.10
CA VAL A 111 -10.76 13.29 5.65
C VAL A 111 -10.70 12.50 4.34
N ASP A 112 -9.82 12.90 3.43
CA ASP A 112 -9.70 12.26 2.12
C ASP A 112 -9.17 10.83 2.24
N VAL A 113 -8.17 10.57 3.10
CA VAL A 113 -7.68 9.20 3.29
C VAL A 113 -8.78 8.29 3.84
N GLU A 114 -9.62 8.77 4.74
CA GLU A 114 -10.77 8.01 5.24
C GLU A 114 -11.76 7.70 4.11
N ARG A 115 -12.05 8.67 3.24
CA ARG A 115 -12.91 8.46 2.07
C ARG A 115 -12.30 7.44 1.10
N GLY A 116 -11.00 7.50 0.85
CA GLY A 116 -10.28 6.54 0.03
C GLY A 116 -10.37 5.13 0.58
N LEU A 117 -10.17 4.97 1.90
CA LEU A 117 -10.26 3.65 2.55
C LEU A 117 -11.70 3.09 2.50
N LEU A 118 -12.70 3.95 2.67
CA LEU A 118 -14.10 3.55 2.53
C LEU A 118 -14.42 3.11 1.10
N GLU A 119 -13.85 3.78 0.10
CA GLU A 119 -14.01 3.37 -1.30
C GLU A 119 -13.40 2.00 -1.57
N LEU A 120 -12.17 1.73 -1.11
CA LEU A 120 -11.56 0.40 -1.22
C LEU A 120 -12.46 -0.69 -0.62
N ARG A 121 -13.06 -0.41 0.54
CA ARG A 121 -13.97 -1.33 1.21
C ARG A 121 -15.28 -1.51 0.44
N LYS A 122 -15.85 -0.42 -0.09
CA LYS A 122 -17.11 -0.44 -0.84
C LYS A 122 -16.99 -1.23 -2.13
N LEU A 123 -15.86 -1.11 -2.82
CA LEU A 123 -15.55 -1.86 -4.04
C LEU A 123 -15.03 -3.28 -3.76
N GLY A 124 -14.72 -3.59 -2.49
CA GLY A 124 -14.17 -4.90 -2.13
C GLY A 124 -12.82 -5.19 -2.77
N ILE A 125 -11.99 -4.16 -2.99
CA ILE A 125 -10.71 -4.26 -3.72
C ILE A 125 -9.80 -5.35 -3.17
N GLU A 126 -9.71 -5.48 -1.85
CA GLU A 126 -8.89 -6.50 -1.18
C GLU A 126 -9.31 -7.93 -1.58
N GLN A 127 -10.62 -8.20 -1.58
CA GLN A 127 -11.17 -9.49 -1.97
C GLN A 127 -10.92 -9.75 -3.47
N GLN A 128 -11.19 -8.77 -4.32
CA GLN A 128 -10.96 -8.89 -5.77
C GLN A 128 -9.49 -9.18 -6.09
N LEU A 129 -8.57 -8.50 -5.41
CA LEU A 129 -7.12 -8.72 -5.54
C LEU A 129 -6.68 -10.09 -5.04
N TRP A 130 -7.24 -10.56 -3.93
CA TRP A 130 -6.99 -11.91 -3.43
C TRP A 130 -7.42 -12.97 -4.46
N GLU A 131 -8.60 -12.81 -5.05
CA GLU A 131 -9.11 -13.72 -6.08
C GLU A 131 -8.28 -13.66 -7.37
N ALA A 132 -7.90 -12.46 -7.81
CA ALA A 132 -7.06 -12.27 -8.99
C ALA A 132 -5.70 -12.95 -8.82
N SER A 133 -5.06 -12.78 -7.66
CA SER A 133 -3.79 -13.42 -7.33
C SER A 133 -3.87 -14.95 -7.31
N ARG A 134 -4.99 -15.53 -6.84
CA ARG A 134 -5.17 -16.99 -6.89
C ARG A 134 -5.44 -17.53 -8.29
N ARG A 135 -6.12 -16.75 -9.14
CA ARG A 135 -6.36 -17.12 -10.55
C ARG A 135 -5.05 -17.17 -11.33
N GLU A 136 -4.15 -16.23 -11.09
CA GLU A 136 -2.81 -16.19 -11.69
C GLU A 136 -2.00 -17.46 -11.39
N ILE A 137 -1.95 -17.86 -10.11
CA ILE A 137 -1.25 -19.10 -9.69
C ILE A 137 -1.84 -20.36 -10.36
N ALA A 138 -3.17 -20.41 -10.53
CA ALA A 138 -3.83 -21.54 -11.17
C ALA A 138 -3.52 -21.65 -12.67
N LEU A 139 -3.46 -20.51 -13.37
CA LEU A 139 -3.13 -20.44 -14.79
C LEU A 139 -1.67 -20.85 -15.03
N ASP A 140 -0.75 -20.41 -14.17
CA ASP A 140 0.67 -20.80 -14.26
C ASP A 140 0.88 -22.30 -14.07
N ASN A 141 0.17 -22.91 -13.11
CA ASN A 141 0.23 -24.35 -12.85
C ASN A 141 -0.38 -25.19 -13.99
N SER A 142 -1.46 -24.70 -14.61
CA SER A 142 -2.08 -25.35 -15.76
C SER A 142 -1.16 -25.26 -17.00
N ALA A 143 -0.57 -24.10 -17.26
CA ALA A 143 0.38 -23.90 -18.34
C ALA A 143 1.66 -24.73 -18.17
N ALA A 144 2.13 -24.92 -16.92
CA ALA A 144 3.25 -25.82 -16.62
C ALA A 144 2.91 -27.28 -16.92
N SER A 145 1.70 -27.73 -16.56
CA SER A 145 1.26 -29.13 -16.74
C SER A 145 1.00 -29.49 -18.21
N HIS A 146 0.57 -28.53 -19.03
CA HIS A 146 0.37 -28.75 -20.47
C HIS A 146 1.69 -28.90 -21.24
N ARG A 147 2.78 -28.30 -20.76
CA ARG A 147 4.10 -28.39 -21.38
C ARG A 147 4.78 -29.73 -21.11
N THR A 148 4.60 -30.31 -19.94
CA THR A 148 5.15 -31.64 -19.59
C THR A 148 4.41 -32.83 -20.22
N ALA A 149 3.22 -32.62 -20.79
CA ALA A 149 2.45 -33.67 -21.46
C ALA A 149 2.73 -33.79 -22.98
N MET A 150 3.59 -32.92 -23.52
CA MET A 150 3.92 -32.85 -24.95
C MET A 150 5.37 -33.27 -25.26
N ASP A 151 6.15 -33.60 -24.23
CA ASP A 151 7.47 -34.26 -24.30
C ASP A 151 7.34 -35.75 -23.96
#